data_AF-A0A7X6WIZ8-F1
#
_entry.id   AF-A0A7X6WIZ8-F1
#
_cell.length_a   1.000
_cell.length_b   1.000
_cell.length_c   1.000
_cell.angle_alpha   90.00
_cell.angle_beta   90.00
_cell.angle_gamma   90.00
#
_symmetry.space_group_name_H-M   'P 1'
#
loop_
_entity.id
_entity.type
_entity.pdbx_description
1 polymer ?
#
loop_
_entity_poly.entity_id
_entity_poly.type
_entity_poly.pdbx_seq_one_letter_code
_entity_poly.pdbx_strand_id
1 'polypeptide(L)'
;MRKAFYLGLGGFSVTREKTEQLIDELINKKNLNPTEASGLVKELVEKGEQEREAIIGFIRKEIGQLRSELGLVTHSEISQIEDRLRVIEERIQILEHKVGENNH
;
A
#
# COMPACT_ATOMS: atom_id res chain seq x y z
N MET A 1 -4.29 1.50 -15.31
CA MET A 1 -3.11 0.64 -15.04
C MET A 1 -3.07 0.07 -13.62
N ARG A 2 -3.05 0.86 -12.53
CA ARG A 2 -2.99 0.31 -11.14
C ARG A 2 -4.07 -0.74 -10.81
N LYS A 3 -5.34 -0.49 -11.18
CA LYS A 3 -6.46 -1.41 -10.90
C LYS A 3 -6.30 -2.78 -11.58
N ALA A 4 -5.78 -2.83 -12.81
CA ALA A 4 -5.58 -4.08 -13.55
C ALA A 4 -4.44 -4.93 -12.95
N PHE A 5 -3.39 -4.28 -12.42
CA PHE A 5 -2.31 -4.96 -11.72
C PHE A 5 -2.77 -5.62 -10.41
N TYR A 6 -3.66 -4.96 -9.65
CA TYR A 6 -4.26 -5.56 -8.45
C TYR A 6 -5.20 -6.73 -8.75
N LEU A 7 -5.91 -6.70 -9.89
CA LEU A 7 -6.74 -7.83 -10.33
C LEU A 7 -5.89 -9.04 -10.74
N GLY A 8 -4.75 -8.81 -11.39
CA GLY A 8 -3.83 -9.87 -11.83
C GLY A 8 -3.02 -10.55 -10.71
N LEU A 9 -2.92 -9.93 -9.53
CA LEU A 9 -2.17 -10.45 -8.38
C LEU A 9 -3.05 -11.09 -7.28
N GLY A 10 -4.30 -11.42 -7.58
CA GLY A 10 -5.20 -12.08 -6.63
C GLY A 10 -6.32 -11.18 -6.07
N GLY A 11 -6.71 -10.13 -6.79
CA GLY A 11 -7.84 -9.27 -6.44
C GLY A 11 -9.22 -9.92 -6.66
N PHE A 12 -9.44 -11.16 -6.19
CA PHE A 12 -10.79 -11.67 -6.02
C PHE A 12 -11.34 -11.12 -4.70
N SER A 13 -12.14 -10.07 -4.78
CA SER A 13 -12.92 -9.62 -3.63
C SER A 13 -13.98 -10.67 -3.33
N VAL A 14 -13.91 -11.32 -2.17
CA VAL A 14 -15.03 -12.13 -1.68
C VAL A 14 -16.15 -11.17 -1.32
N THR A 15 -17.21 -11.14 -2.14
CA THR A 15 -18.39 -10.34 -1.87
C THR A 15 -19.30 -11.07 -0.90
N ARG A 16 -20.12 -10.33 -0.17
CA ARG A 16 -21.15 -10.91 0.72
C ARG A 16 -22.03 -11.94 -0.01
N GLU A 17 -22.43 -11.61 -1.24
CA GLU A 17 -23.23 -12.50 -2.09
C GLU A 17 -22.48 -13.81 -2.43
N LYS A 18 -21.17 -13.76 -2.67
CA LYS A 18 -20.37 -14.97 -2.87
C LYS A 18 -20.17 -15.77 -1.59
N THR A 19 -20.02 -15.11 -0.45
CA THR A 19 -19.97 -15.77 0.85
C THR A 19 -21.26 -16.54 1.13
N GLU A 20 -22.41 -15.89 0.93
CA GLU A 20 -23.75 -16.50 1.11
C GLU A 20 -23.94 -17.70 0.18
N GLN A 21 -23.57 -17.58 -1.10
CA GLN A 21 -23.61 -18.70 -2.06
C GLN A 21 -22.73 -19.88 -1.63
N LEU A 22 -21.52 -19.63 -1.11
CA LEU A 22 -20.63 -20.69 -0.65
C LEU A 22 -21.19 -21.41 0.59
N ILE A 23 -21.83 -20.67 1.49
CA ILE A 23 -22.51 -21.23 2.67
C ILE A 23 -23.67 -22.13 2.20
N ASP A 24 -24.51 -21.64 1.29
CA ASP A 24 -25.64 -22.41 0.74
C ASP A 24 -25.17 -23.68 0.02
N GLU A 25 -24.07 -23.60 -0.73
CA GLU A 25 -23.48 -24.77 -1.38
C GLU A 25 -22.98 -25.81 -0.36
N LEU A 26 -22.38 -25.39 0.75
CA LEU A 26 -21.90 -26.29 1.80
C LEU A 26 -23.04 -26.97 2.55
N ILE A 27 -24.13 -26.26 2.82
CA ILE A 27 -25.34 -26.83 3.42
C ILE A 27 -25.94 -27.89 2.48
N ASN A 28 -26.15 -27.52 1.22
CA ASN A 28 -26.88 -28.35 0.26
C ASN A 28 -26.06 -29.53 -0.28
N LYS A 29 -24.75 -29.37 -0.51
CA LYS A 29 -23.90 -30.41 -1.11
C LYS A 29 -23.21 -31.30 -0.11
N LYS A 30 -22.95 -30.81 1.12
CA LYS A 30 -22.24 -31.57 2.16
C LYS A 30 -23.10 -31.92 3.38
N ASN A 31 -24.40 -31.60 3.39
CA ASN A 31 -25.28 -31.79 4.54
C ASN A 31 -24.71 -31.16 5.84
N LEU A 32 -23.94 -30.09 5.71
CA LEU A 32 -23.45 -29.34 6.87
C LEU A 32 -24.60 -28.55 7.47
N ASN A 33 -24.64 -28.44 8.79
CA ASN A 33 -25.57 -27.51 9.42
C ASN A 33 -25.16 -26.06 9.11
N PRO A 34 -26.10 -25.09 9.17
CA PRO A 34 -25.81 -23.70 8.81
C PRO A 34 -24.68 -23.06 9.61
N THR A 35 -24.52 -23.46 10.88
CA THR A 35 -23.48 -22.93 11.77
C THR A 35 -22.08 -23.41 11.36
N GLU A 36 -21.93 -24.68 11.04
CA GLU A 36 -20.68 -25.27 10.56
C GLU A 36 -20.27 -24.70 9.19
N ALA A 37 -21.22 -24.59 8.26
CA ALA A 37 -20.96 -24.01 6.94
C ALA A 37 -20.49 -22.55 7.04
N SER A 38 -21.17 -21.74 7.85
CA SER A 38 -20.79 -20.35 8.11
C SER A 38 -19.40 -20.22 8.76
N GLY A 39 -19.11 -21.07 9.75
CA GLY A 39 -17.81 -21.11 10.41
C GLY A 39 -16.65 -21.41 9.45
N LEU A 40 -16.80 -22.42 8.60
CA LEU A 40 -15.77 -22.81 7.64
C LEU A 40 -15.52 -21.72 6.59
N VAL A 41 -16.58 -21.12 6.04
CA VAL A 41 -16.43 -20.04 5.05
C VAL A 41 -15.76 -18.83 5.70
N LYS A 42 -16.14 -18.48 6.94
CA LYS A 42 -15.52 -17.39 7.68
C LYS A 42 -14.03 -17.64 7.91
N GLU A 43 -13.64 -18.83 8.36
CA GLU A 43 -12.23 -19.19 8.55
C GLU A 43 -11.43 -19.12 7.25
N LEU A 44 -12.01 -19.60 6.14
CA LEU A 44 -11.38 -19.51 4.82
C LEU A 44 -11.17 -18.06 4.37
N VAL A 45 -12.16 -17.19 4.61
CA VAL A 45 -12.06 -15.77 4.29
C VAL A 45 -10.99 -15.10 5.14
N GLU A 46 -11.02 -15.30 6.46
CA GLU A 46 -10.03 -14.73 7.39
C GLU A 46 -8.61 -15.19 7.05
N LYS A 47 -8.41 -16.48 6.75
CA LYS A 47 -7.10 -17.00 6.34
C LYS A 47 -6.66 -16.41 4.99
N GLY A 48 -7.58 -16.28 4.03
CA GLY A 48 -7.30 -15.65 2.75
C GLY A 48 -6.86 -14.19 2.88
N GLU A 49 -7.49 -13.43 3.78
CA GLU A 49 -7.11 -12.05 4.09
C GLU A 49 -5.70 -11.97 4.71
N GLN A 50 -5.38 -12.87 5.65
CA GLN A 50 -4.06 -12.93 6.28
C GLN A 50 -2.95 -13.24 5.27
N GLU A 51 -3.13 -14.25 4.41
CA GLU A 51 -2.16 -14.62 3.36
C GLU A 51 -1.96 -13.47 2.37
N ARG A 52 -3.05 -12.78 2.01
CA ARG A 52 -3.00 -11.61 1.13
C ARG A 52 -2.15 -10.49 1.73
N GLU A 53 -2.35 -10.15 3.01
CA GLU A 53 -1.55 -9.13 3.68
C GLU A 53 -0.07 -9.56 3.77
N ALA A 54 0.21 -10.84 4.00
CA ALA A 54 1.58 -11.36 3.99
C ALA A 54 2.27 -11.17 2.64
N ILE A 55 1.58 -11.49 1.53
CA ILE A 55 2.08 -11.29 0.17
C ILE A 55 2.30 -9.81 -0.13
N ILE A 56 1.34 -8.94 0.21
CA ILE A 56 1.49 -7.49 0.04
C ILE A 56 2.69 -6.96 0.83
N GLY A 57 2.88 -7.44 2.07
CA GLY A 57 4.02 -7.11 2.90
C GLY A 57 5.35 -7.53 2.27
N PHE A 58 5.42 -8.77 1.76
CA PHE A 58 6.59 -9.27 1.05
C PHE A 58 6.94 -8.42 -0.17
N ILE A 59 5.97 -8.13 -1.04
CA ILE A 59 6.17 -7.29 -2.23
C ILE A 59 6.66 -5.90 -1.85
N ARG A 60 6.06 -5.27 -0.82
CA ARG A 60 6.50 -3.95 -0.33
C ARG A 60 7.95 -3.98 0.15
N LYS A 61 8.35 -5.04 0.85
CA LYS A 61 9.73 -5.24 1.33
C LYS A 61 10.70 -5.37 0.16
N GLU A 62 10.41 -6.24 -0.80
CA GLU A 62 11.28 -6.46 -1.99
C GLU A 62 11.44 -5.16 -2.81
N ILE A 63 10.34 -4.42 -3.03
CA ILE A 63 10.40 -3.11 -3.70
C ILE A 63 11.26 -2.13 -2.89
N GLY A 64 11.13 -2.12 -1.56
CA GLY A 64 11.94 -1.29 -0.68
C GLY A 64 13.43 -1.61 -0.77
N GLN A 65 13.78 -2.90 -0.77
CA GLN A 65 15.16 -3.36 -0.93
C GLN A 65 15.73 -2.98 -2.29
N LEU A 66 14.99 -3.26 -3.37
CA LEU A 66 15.41 -2.91 -4.72
C LEU A 66 15.63 -1.39 -4.88
N ARG A 67 14.75 -0.57 -4.29
CA ARG A 67 14.94 0.89 -4.28
C ARG A 67 16.22 1.29 -3.57
N SER A 68 16.51 0.69 -2.42
CA SER A 68 17.74 0.96 -1.67
C SER A 68 18.99 0.55 -2.45
N GLU A 69 18.99 -0.63 -3.08
CA GLU A 69 20.12 -1.15 -3.84
C GLU A 69 20.41 -0.33 -5.10
N LEU A 70 19.36 0.12 -5.80
CA LEU A 70 19.46 0.94 -7.00
C LEU A 70 19.62 2.44 -6.70
N GLY A 71 19.61 2.85 -5.42
CA GLY A 71 19.70 4.26 -5.02
C GLY A 71 18.49 5.11 -5.44
N LEU A 72 17.32 4.50 -5.60
CA LEU A 72 16.10 5.18 -6.04
C LEU A 72 15.42 5.93 -4.88
N VAL A 73 15.39 7.24 -4.97
CA VAL A 73 14.69 8.13 -4.02
C VAL A 73 13.20 8.25 -4.36
N THR A 74 12.37 8.49 -3.35
CA THR A 74 10.95 8.80 -3.51
C THR A 74 10.77 10.25 -3.94
N HIS A 75 9.60 10.52 -4.55
CA HIS A 75 9.16 11.89 -4.79
C HIS A 75 9.06 12.72 -3.50
N SER A 76 8.71 12.10 -2.37
CA SER A 76 8.64 12.80 -1.08
C SER A 76 10.03 13.24 -0.62
N GLU A 77 11.04 12.39 -0.75
CA GLU A 77 12.43 12.72 -0.43
C GLU A 77 12.94 13.86 -1.32
N ILE A 78 12.64 13.83 -2.63
CA ILE A 78 12.98 14.92 -3.55
C ILE A 78 12.29 16.23 -3.15
N SER A 79 10.98 16.21 -2.91
CA SER A 79 10.23 17.41 -2.51
C SER A 79 10.77 18.04 -1.22
N GLN A 80 11.18 17.23 -0.25
CA GLN A 80 11.82 17.73 0.97
C GLN A 80 13.16 18.40 0.70
N ILE A 81 13.95 17.88 -0.25
CA ILE A 81 15.21 18.50 -0.67
C ILE A 81 14.93 19.83 -1.36
N GLU A 82 13.95 19.89 -2.27
CA GLU A 82 13.55 21.10 -2.98
C GLU A 82 13.08 22.20 -2.01
N ASP A 83 12.29 21.86 -1.00
CA ASP A 83 11.84 22.82 0.01
C ASP A 83 13.01 23.35 0.85
N ARG A 84 13.93 22.48 1.26
CA ARG A 84 15.15 22.89 1.98
C ARG A 84 16.04 23.77 1.11
N LEU A 85 16.15 23.46 -0.18
CA LEU A 85 16.92 24.26 -1.13
C LEU A 85 16.34 25.66 -1.25
N ARG A 86 15.02 25.79 -1.41
CA ARG A 86 14.33 27.09 -1.46
C ARG A 86 14.60 27.94 -0.22
N VAL A 87 14.50 27.35 0.97
CA VAL A 87 14.79 28.06 2.24
C VAL A 87 16.24 28.54 2.29
N ILE A 88 17.19 27.75 1.78
CA ILE A 88 18.59 28.16 1.72
C ILE A 88 18.78 29.30 0.73
N GLU A 89 18.19 29.20 -0.46
CA GLU A 89 18.23 30.24 -1.49
C GLU A 89 17.69 31.58 -0.97
N GLU A 90 16.54 31.57 -0.30
CA GLU A 90 15.95 32.76 0.34
C GLU A 90 16.89 33.36 1.39
N ARG A 91 17.54 32.53 2.21
CA ARG A 91 18.49 33.01 3.23
C ARG A 91 19.73 33.62 2.62
N ILE A 92 20.25 33.05 1.54
CA ILE A 92 21.40 33.59 0.81
C ILE A 92 21.05 34.98 0.26
N GLN A 93 19.89 35.12 -0.39
CA GLN A 93 19.44 36.42 -0.92
C GLN A 93 19.34 37.50 0.18
N ILE A 94 18.79 37.15 1.35
CA ILE A 94 18.71 38.08 2.49
C ILE A 94 20.10 38.50 2.96
N LEU A 95 21.05 37.57 3.02
CA LEU A 95 22.42 37.86 3.47
C LEU A 95 23.16 38.73 2.46
N GLU A 96 23.03 38.44 1.16
CA GLU A 96 23.62 39.24 0.08
C GLU A 96 23.10 40.69 0.10
N HIS A 97 21.79 40.87 0.30
CA HIS A 97 21.19 42.21 0.44
C HIS A 97 21.78 42.98 1.63
N LYS A 98 21.89 42.33 2.80
CA LYS A 98 22.46 42.95 4.01
C LYS A 98 23.94 43.32 3.86
N VAL A 99 24.72 42.52 3.14
CA VAL A 99 26.14 42.81 2.87
C VAL A 99 26.28 43.97 1.87
N GLY A 100 25.38 44.07 0.89
CA GLY A 100 25.33 45.21 -0.04
C GLY A 100 24.99 46.53 0.66
N GLU A 101 24.03 46.53 1.59
CA GLU A 101 23.63 47.72 2.36
C GLU A 101 24.71 48.20 3.35
N ASN A 102 25.52 47.31 3.91
CA ASN A 102 26.60 47.68 4.83
C ASN A 102 27.86 48.25 4.14
N ASN A 103 27.94 48.17 2.80
CA ASN A 103 29.08 48.65 2.00
C ASN A 103 28.75 49.95 1.22
N HIS A 104 27.68 50.65 1.60
CA HIS A 104 27.35 52.03 1.19
C HIS A 104 27.24 52.92 2.43
#